data_AF-A0A947XM95-F1
#
_entry.id   AF-A0A947XM95-F1
#
_cell.length_a   1.000
_cell.length_b   1.000
_cell.length_c   1.000
_cell.angle_alpha   90.00
_cell.angle_beta   90.00
_cell.angle_gamma   90.00
#
_symmetry.space_group_name_H-M   'P 1'
#
loop_
_entity.id
_entity.type
_entity.pdbx_description
1 polymer ?
#
loop_
_entity_poly.entity_id
_entity_poly.type
_entity_poly.pdbx_seq_one_letter_code
_entity_poly.pdbx_strand_id
1 'polypeptide(L)'
;MKRRTLLQGLALLPTLPLLGGYASSSLAEAVAITPLEKPHEQWRGLVSDEAYAVLFDEDTERAGSSPLNREKRDGTYICAACYLPLFESAHKYESGTGWPSFTQPIDGHMGTKRDFKLILPRTEYHCARCGGHQGHVFNDGPKPRGERWCNNGLALRFIPQGETLPELRS
;
A
#
# COMPACT_ATOMS: atom_id res chain seq x y z
N MET A 1 -23.28 76.43 -14.00
CA MET A 1 -22.73 75.97 -15.30
C MET A 1 -21.20 76.02 -15.23
N LYS A 2 -20.53 74.92 -15.62
CA LYS A 2 -19.10 74.78 -16.02
C LYS A 2 -18.03 74.86 -14.87
N ARG A 3 -17.62 73.70 -14.30
CA ARG A 3 -16.44 72.83 -14.64
C ARG A 3 -15.09 73.51 -14.28
N ARG A 4 -14.47 73.31 -13.09
CA ARG A 4 -13.66 72.16 -12.58
C ARG A 4 -12.72 71.51 -13.60
N THR A 5 -11.41 71.79 -13.49
CA THR A 5 -10.34 70.77 -13.58
C THR A 5 -9.05 71.28 -12.91
N LEU A 6 -8.66 70.67 -11.79
CA LEU A 6 -7.40 70.91 -11.07
C LEU A 6 -6.63 69.58 -11.14
N LEU A 7 -5.47 69.57 -11.79
CA LEU A 7 -4.52 68.46 -11.75
C LEU A 7 -3.94 68.37 -10.33
N GLN A 8 -3.97 67.18 -9.73
CA GLN A 8 -2.96 66.67 -8.78
C GLN A 8 -3.39 65.29 -8.27
N GLY A 9 -2.46 64.34 -8.27
CA GLY A 9 -2.63 63.08 -7.52
C GLY A 9 -1.87 61.90 -8.11
N LEU A 10 -0.56 61.83 -7.89
CA LEU A 10 0.15 60.55 -7.83
C LEU A 10 -0.43 59.76 -6.64
N ALA A 11 -0.86 58.51 -6.87
CA ALA A 11 -1.15 57.57 -5.78
C ALA A 11 -0.83 56.12 -6.18
N LEU A 12 0.31 55.66 -5.64
CA LEU A 12 0.57 54.36 -5.01
C LEU A 12 0.22 53.07 -5.79
N LEU A 13 1.27 52.37 -6.23
CA LEU A 13 1.29 50.97 -6.62
C LEU A 13 0.79 50.06 -5.47
N PRO A 14 -0.11 49.09 -5.70
CA PRO A 14 -0.43 48.09 -4.70
C PRO A 14 0.66 47.01 -4.69
N THR A 15 1.46 46.98 -3.63
CA THR A 15 2.31 45.81 -3.33
C THR A 15 1.43 44.70 -2.75
N LEU A 16 1.01 43.74 -3.59
CA LEU A 16 0.47 42.48 -3.10
C LEU A 16 1.59 41.67 -2.43
N PRO A 17 1.48 41.26 -1.16
CA PRO A 17 2.34 40.21 -0.63
C PRO A 17 1.86 38.88 -1.22
N LEU A 18 2.72 38.27 -2.03
CA LEU A 18 2.56 36.90 -2.55
C LEU A 18 2.47 35.92 -1.37
N LEU A 19 1.28 35.36 -1.17
CA LEU A 19 1.12 34.06 -0.52
C LEU A 19 1.64 32.98 -1.47
N GLY A 20 2.82 32.45 -1.20
CA GLY A 20 3.30 31.23 -1.83
C GLY A 20 4.45 30.65 -1.01
N GLY A 21 4.45 29.41 -0.55
CA GLY A 21 3.45 28.36 -0.53
C GLY A 21 4.09 27.27 0.32
N TYR A 22 3.40 26.78 1.35
CA TYR A 22 3.84 25.58 2.04
C TYR A 22 3.46 24.40 1.16
N ALA A 23 4.40 23.95 0.34
CA ALA A 23 4.28 22.68 -0.37
C ALA A 23 5.63 21.98 -0.29
N SER A 24 5.96 21.46 0.90
CA SER A 24 6.91 20.35 0.98
C SER A 24 6.14 19.09 0.58
N SER A 25 5.90 18.94 -0.72
CA SER A 25 5.45 17.67 -1.28
C SER A 25 6.73 16.90 -1.60
N SER A 26 7.17 16.04 -0.69
CA SER A 26 8.00 14.92 -1.10
C SER A 26 7.11 14.01 -1.93
N LEU A 27 7.04 14.29 -3.23
CA LEU A 27 6.52 13.32 -4.18
C LEU A 27 7.42 12.10 -4.03
N ALA A 28 6.86 11.04 -3.44
CA ALA A 28 7.47 9.73 -3.40
C ALA A 28 7.95 9.43 -4.83
N GLU A 29 9.25 9.34 -4.98
CA GLU A 29 9.89 8.91 -6.21
C GLU A 29 9.31 7.54 -6.52
N ALA A 30 8.55 7.44 -7.63
CA ALA A 30 7.91 6.18 -8.00
C ALA A 30 9.00 5.15 -8.24
N VAL A 31 9.23 4.29 -7.25
CA VAL A 31 10.22 3.22 -7.34
C VAL A 31 9.76 2.30 -8.45
N ALA A 32 10.52 2.24 -9.55
CA ALA A 32 10.26 1.29 -10.62
C ALA A 32 10.44 -0.13 -10.04
N ILE A 33 9.34 -0.82 -9.79
CA ILE A 33 9.37 -2.18 -9.24
C ILE A 33 9.86 -3.12 -10.33
N THR A 34 11.07 -3.65 -10.15
CA THR A 34 11.66 -4.64 -11.06
C THR A 34 11.33 -6.05 -10.55
N PRO A 35 10.59 -6.87 -11.31
CA PRO A 35 10.35 -8.27 -10.96
C PRO A 35 11.65 -9.06 -10.82
N LEU A 36 11.68 -10.00 -9.89
CA LEU A 36 12.81 -10.89 -9.68
C LEU A 36 12.71 -12.11 -10.58
N GLU A 37 13.79 -12.40 -11.32
CA GLU A 37 13.99 -13.68 -11.99
C GLU A 37 14.51 -14.73 -10.99
N LYS A 38 13.74 -15.00 -9.93
CA LYS A 38 14.09 -15.94 -8.87
C LYS A 38 13.08 -17.08 -8.77
N PRO A 39 13.50 -18.35 -8.99
CA PRO A 39 12.63 -19.51 -8.80
C PRO A 39 12.09 -19.61 -7.38
N HIS A 40 10.84 -20.05 -7.23
CA HIS A 40 10.16 -20.19 -5.94
C HIS A 40 10.97 -21.01 -4.93
N GLU A 41 11.56 -22.13 -5.35
CA GLU A 41 12.38 -23.01 -4.51
C GLU A 41 13.53 -22.28 -3.80
N GLN A 42 14.08 -21.22 -4.40
CA GLN A 42 15.16 -20.45 -3.79
C GLN A 42 14.71 -19.58 -2.60
N TRP A 43 13.41 -19.50 -2.33
CA TRP A 43 12.87 -18.87 -1.13
C TRP A 43 12.79 -19.82 0.07
N ARG A 44 12.95 -21.15 -0.13
CA ARG A 44 13.02 -22.10 0.98
C ARG A 44 14.20 -21.75 1.88
N GLY A 45 13.95 -21.67 3.19
CA GLY A 45 14.94 -21.27 4.19
C GLY A 45 15.21 -19.76 4.30
N LEU A 46 14.72 -18.92 3.36
CA LEU A 46 14.77 -17.45 3.49
C LEU A 46 13.54 -16.89 4.21
N VAL A 47 12.43 -17.64 4.17
CA VAL A 47 11.19 -17.43 4.93
C VAL A 47 10.90 -18.69 5.75
N SER A 48 9.99 -18.62 6.73
CA SER A 48 9.55 -19.83 7.45
C SER A 48 8.80 -20.77 6.52
N ASP A 49 8.69 -22.04 6.90
CA ASP A 49 8.00 -23.05 6.07
C ASP A 49 6.52 -22.69 5.86
N GLU A 50 5.85 -22.12 6.86
CA GLU A 50 4.45 -21.68 6.76
C GLU A 50 4.32 -20.45 5.87
N ALA A 51 5.25 -19.50 5.97
CA ALA A 51 5.28 -18.36 5.07
C ALA A 51 5.58 -18.82 3.63
N TYR A 52 6.45 -19.80 3.44
CA TYR A 52 6.72 -20.39 2.12
C TYR A 52 5.45 -21.02 1.53
N ALA A 53 4.74 -21.84 2.32
CA ALA A 53 3.51 -22.49 1.87
C ALA A 53 2.47 -21.45 1.41
N VAL A 54 2.30 -20.36 2.15
CA VAL A 54 1.42 -19.26 1.75
C VAL A 54 1.94 -18.54 0.50
N LEU A 55 3.19 -18.08 0.51
CA LEU A 55 3.75 -17.19 -0.52
C LEU A 55 3.98 -17.90 -1.86
N PHE A 56 4.37 -19.18 -1.85
CA PHE A 56 4.89 -19.85 -3.05
C PHE A 56 4.17 -21.15 -3.40
N ASP A 57 3.46 -21.76 -2.44
CA ASP A 57 2.55 -22.90 -2.68
C ASP A 57 1.05 -22.49 -2.66
N GLU A 58 0.77 -21.18 -2.56
CA GLU A 58 -0.57 -20.57 -2.57
C GLU A 58 -1.53 -21.12 -1.49
N ASP A 59 -0.99 -21.46 -0.32
CA ASP A 59 -1.78 -21.83 0.85
C ASP A 59 -2.47 -20.61 1.50
N THR A 60 -3.44 -20.86 2.37
CA THR A 60 -4.15 -19.84 3.13
C THR A 60 -4.07 -20.14 4.61
N GLU A 61 -3.55 -19.20 5.40
CA GLU A 61 -3.49 -19.35 6.86
C GLU A 61 -4.91 -19.42 7.47
N ARG A 62 -5.06 -20.07 8.62
CA ARG A 62 -6.35 -20.14 9.32
C ARG A 62 -6.83 -18.76 9.77
N ALA A 63 -8.12 -18.50 9.65
CA ALA A 63 -8.75 -17.28 10.18
C ALA A 63 -8.38 -17.06 11.66
N GLY A 64 -7.97 -15.83 11.99
CA GLY A 64 -7.63 -15.39 13.33
C GLY A 64 -6.24 -15.80 13.82
N SER A 65 -5.44 -16.49 13.01
CA SER A 65 -4.10 -16.95 13.41
C SER A 65 -3.08 -15.82 13.51
N SER A 66 -3.15 -14.82 12.62
CA SER A 66 -2.13 -13.78 12.56
C SER A 66 -2.27 -12.74 13.68
N PRO A 67 -1.17 -12.39 14.37
CA PRO A 67 -1.17 -11.25 15.28
C PRO A 67 -1.42 -9.92 14.54
N LEU A 68 -1.12 -9.86 13.24
CA LEU A 68 -1.32 -8.65 12.42
C LEU A 68 -2.80 -8.30 12.26
N ASN A 69 -3.72 -9.22 12.55
CA ASN A 69 -5.14 -8.88 12.68
C ASN A 69 -5.36 -7.73 13.65
N ARG A 70 -4.67 -7.75 14.80
CA ARG A 70 -4.82 -6.77 15.90
C ARG A 70 -3.78 -5.65 15.86
N GLU A 71 -2.93 -5.61 14.85
CA GLU A 71 -1.96 -4.52 14.69
C GLU A 71 -2.69 -3.21 14.34
N LYS A 72 -2.36 -2.16 15.08
CA LYS A 72 -3.00 -0.83 15.06
C LYS A 72 -2.01 0.33 15.07
N ARG A 73 -0.72 0.06 15.27
CA ARG A 73 0.30 1.09 15.24
C ARG A 73 0.42 1.65 13.83
N ASP A 74 0.88 2.89 13.74
CA ASP A 74 1.25 3.48 12.46
C ASP A 74 2.49 2.78 11.91
N GLY A 75 2.53 2.50 10.61
CA GLY A 75 3.63 1.79 9.99
C GLY A 75 3.32 1.23 8.60
N THR A 76 4.23 0.39 8.12
CA THR A 76 4.18 -0.20 6.79
C THR A 76 4.14 -1.72 6.88
N TYR A 77 3.26 -2.33 6.10
CA TYR A 77 3.24 -3.77 5.88
C TYR A 77 4.06 -4.08 4.63
N ILE A 78 5.11 -4.88 4.80
CA ILE A 78 6.03 -5.29 3.74
C ILE A 78 5.83 -6.78 3.40
N CYS A 79 6.17 -7.16 2.18
CA CYS A 79 6.20 -8.56 1.75
C CYS A 79 7.17 -9.37 2.63
N ALA A 80 6.72 -10.49 3.20
CA ALA A 80 7.56 -11.32 4.05
C ALA A 80 8.76 -11.95 3.33
N ALA A 81 8.64 -12.19 2.02
CA ALA A 81 9.75 -12.68 1.21
C ALA A 81 10.76 -11.59 0.89
N CYS A 82 10.36 -10.60 0.09
CA CYS A 82 11.29 -9.69 -0.57
C CYS A 82 11.35 -8.28 0.04
N TYR A 83 10.56 -8.03 1.08
CA TYR A 83 10.50 -6.77 1.84
C TYR A 83 9.98 -5.55 1.08
N LEU A 84 9.42 -5.75 -0.12
CA LEU A 84 8.71 -4.68 -0.82
C LEU A 84 7.56 -4.16 0.06
N PRO A 85 7.43 -2.84 0.30
CA PRO A 85 6.24 -2.26 0.91
C PRO A 85 4.98 -2.64 0.15
N LEU A 86 3.93 -3.05 0.83
CA LEU A 86 2.69 -3.53 0.20
C LEU A 86 1.49 -2.69 0.61
N PHE A 87 1.40 -2.33 1.90
CA PHE A 87 0.30 -1.55 2.45
C PHE A 87 0.78 -0.56 3.51
N GLU A 88 0.09 0.56 3.62
CA GLU A 88 0.21 1.49 4.75
C GLU A 88 -0.85 1.16 5.81
N SER A 89 -0.50 1.33 7.10
CA SER A 89 -1.44 1.14 8.21
C SER A 89 -2.68 2.01 8.11
N ALA A 90 -2.57 3.19 7.48
CA ALA A 90 -3.68 4.10 7.22
C ALA A 90 -4.81 3.48 6.37
N HIS A 91 -4.50 2.43 5.60
CA HIS A 91 -5.47 1.71 4.79
C HIS A 91 -5.98 0.42 5.43
N LYS A 92 -5.45 0.04 6.60
CA LYS A 92 -5.92 -1.14 7.33
C LYS A 92 -7.25 -0.86 8.03
N TYR A 93 -8.15 -1.85 8.01
CA TYR A 93 -9.41 -1.77 8.74
C TYR A 93 -9.85 -3.14 9.29
N GLU A 94 -10.79 -3.13 10.23
CA GLU A 94 -11.34 -4.36 10.81
C GLU A 94 -12.49 -4.89 9.95
N SER A 95 -12.21 -5.89 9.11
CA SER A 95 -13.22 -6.54 8.27
C SER A 95 -14.06 -7.60 9.01
N GLY A 96 -13.60 -8.08 10.16
CA GLY A 96 -14.23 -9.18 10.90
C GLY A 96 -14.03 -10.57 10.26
N THR A 97 -13.22 -10.67 9.20
CA THR A 97 -13.05 -11.93 8.44
C THR A 97 -12.04 -12.89 9.08
N GLY A 98 -11.17 -12.38 9.95
CA GLY A 98 -10.09 -13.15 10.58
C GLY A 98 -8.73 -13.01 9.90
N TRP A 99 -8.61 -12.18 8.86
CA TRP A 99 -7.34 -11.87 8.19
C TRP A 99 -7.09 -10.36 8.11
N PRO A 100 -5.81 -9.92 8.11
CA PRO A 100 -5.46 -8.53 7.86
C PRO A 100 -6.14 -8.04 6.57
N SER A 101 -6.82 -6.89 6.68
CA SER A 101 -7.64 -6.36 5.59
C SER A 101 -7.34 -4.89 5.35
N PHE A 102 -7.18 -4.54 4.09
CA PHE A 102 -6.84 -3.19 3.65
C PHE A 102 -7.83 -2.69 2.59
N THR A 103 -8.00 -1.38 2.49
CA THR A 103 -8.87 -0.76 1.47
C THR A 103 -8.17 -0.59 0.13
N GLN A 104 -6.84 -0.50 0.13
CA GLN A 104 -5.99 -0.35 -1.06
C GLN A 104 -4.53 -0.71 -0.74
N PRO A 105 -3.76 -1.22 -1.72
CA PRO A 105 -2.32 -1.40 -1.62
C PRO A 105 -1.59 -0.10 -1.94
N ILE A 106 -0.26 -0.13 -1.82
CA ILE A 106 0.60 0.86 -2.47
C ILE A 106 0.54 0.63 -3.98
N ASP A 107 0.23 1.68 -4.74
CA ASP A 107 0.01 1.59 -6.18
C ASP A 107 1.26 1.06 -6.90
N GLY A 108 1.06 0.09 -7.81
CA GLY A 108 2.14 -0.54 -8.58
C GLY A 108 2.92 -1.64 -7.87
N HIS A 109 2.66 -1.91 -6.58
CA HIS A 109 3.41 -2.91 -5.81
C HIS A 109 2.79 -4.32 -5.86
N MET A 110 1.65 -4.46 -6.54
CA MET A 110 0.88 -5.71 -6.67
C MET A 110 0.60 -6.07 -8.12
N GLY A 111 0.68 -7.36 -8.43
CA GLY A 111 0.04 -7.96 -9.60
C GLY A 111 -1.26 -8.67 -9.21
N THR A 112 -2.18 -8.86 -10.17
CA THR A 112 -3.41 -9.64 -9.95
C THR A 112 -3.56 -10.73 -10.99
N LYS A 113 -4.20 -11.84 -10.62
CA LYS A 113 -4.59 -12.93 -11.53
C LYS A 113 -5.94 -13.51 -11.12
N ARG A 114 -6.62 -14.16 -12.07
CA ARG A 114 -7.87 -14.87 -11.78
C ARG A 114 -7.57 -16.22 -11.14
N ASP A 115 -8.28 -16.52 -10.06
CA ASP A 115 -8.22 -17.78 -9.33
C ASP A 115 -9.55 -18.54 -9.50
N PHE A 116 -9.46 -19.78 -9.97
CA PHE A 116 -10.59 -20.67 -10.28
C PHE A 116 -10.71 -21.86 -9.30
N LYS A 117 -10.03 -21.83 -8.14
CA LYS A 117 -10.10 -22.91 -7.13
C LYS A 117 -11.49 -23.08 -6.50
N LEU A 118 -12.39 -22.09 -6.63
CA LEU A 118 -13.78 -22.13 -6.12
C LEU A 118 -14.82 -22.01 -7.25
N ILE A 119 -16.09 -22.28 -6.93
CA ILE A 119 -17.23 -22.20 -7.87
C ILE A 119 -17.31 -20.83 -8.55
N LEU A 120 -17.10 -19.75 -7.78
CA LEU A 120 -17.01 -18.40 -8.31
C LEU A 120 -15.54 -17.98 -8.38
N PRO A 121 -15.08 -17.42 -9.52
CA PRO A 121 -13.70 -16.98 -9.67
C PRO A 121 -13.41 -15.83 -8.69
N ARG A 122 -12.24 -15.89 -8.06
CA ARG A 122 -11.72 -14.83 -7.19
C ARG A 122 -10.60 -14.09 -7.91
N THR A 123 -10.30 -12.88 -7.44
CA THR A 123 -9.11 -12.15 -7.87
C THR A 123 -8.02 -12.34 -6.84
N GLU A 124 -7.02 -13.15 -7.18
CA GLU A 124 -5.80 -13.25 -6.39
C GLU A 124 -4.91 -12.05 -6.66
N TYR A 125 -4.18 -11.59 -5.64
CA TYR A 125 -3.06 -10.69 -5.81
C TYR A 125 -1.76 -11.26 -5.23
N HIS A 126 -0.66 -10.84 -5.83
CA HIS A 126 0.70 -11.26 -5.49
C HIS A 126 1.64 -10.05 -5.50
N CYS A 127 2.76 -10.16 -4.80
CA CYS A 127 3.79 -9.13 -4.80
C CYS A 127 4.35 -8.95 -6.22
N ALA A 128 4.32 -7.72 -6.75
CA ALA A 128 4.81 -7.43 -8.10
C ALA A 128 6.31 -7.70 -8.30
N ARG A 129 7.09 -7.77 -7.21
CA ARG A 129 8.52 -8.02 -7.25
C ARG A 129 8.87 -9.51 -7.20
N CYS A 130 8.48 -10.23 -6.16
CA CYS A 130 8.88 -11.63 -6.00
C CYS A 130 7.84 -12.65 -6.50
N GLY A 131 6.67 -12.21 -6.94
CA GLY A 131 5.58 -13.10 -7.36
C GLY A 131 4.86 -13.82 -6.23
N GLY A 132 5.26 -13.62 -4.97
CA GLY A 132 4.69 -14.33 -3.84
C GLY A 132 3.22 -13.99 -3.60
N HIS A 133 2.38 -15.03 -3.51
CA HIS A 133 0.96 -14.98 -3.17
C HIS A 133 0.73 -14.21 -1.86
N GLN A 134 -0.24 -13.30 -1.87
CA GLN A 134 -0.57 -12.48 -0.70
C GLN A 134 -1.99 -12.79 -0.19
N GLY A 135 -2.96 -12.84 -1.10
CA GLY A 135 -4.34 -13.15 -0.78
C GLY A 135 -5.28 -12.79 -1.94
N HIS A 136 -6.48 -12.31 -1.60
CA HIS A 136 -7.53 -12.02 -2.58
C HIS A 136 -8.19 -10.67 -2.38
N VAL A 137 -8.62 -10.06 -3.49
CA VAL A 137 -9.41 -8.83 -3.51
C VAL A 137 -10.90 -9.18 -3.63
N PHE A 138 -11.70 -8.56 -2.79
CA PHE A 138 -13.16 -8.69 -2.76
C PHE A 138 -13.83 -7.31 -2.95
N ASN A 139 -15.05 -7.28 -3.47
CA ASN A 139 -15.84 -6.06 -3.70
C ASN A 139 -16.82 -5.73 -2.57
N ASP A 140 -16.49 -6.16 -1.34
CA ASP A 140 -17.29 -6.00 -0.12
C ASP A 140 -16.59 -5.08 0.91
N GLY A 141 -15.65 -4.26 0.45
CA GLY A 141 -14.92 -3.32 1.30
C GLY A 141 -15.68 -2.02 1.59
N PRO A 142 -15.14 -1.17 2.46
CA PRO A 142 -15.73 0.12 2.76
C PRO A 142 -15.63 1.09 1.57
N LYS A 143 -16.50 2.10 1.56
CA LYS A 143 -16.41 3.24 0.65
C LYS A 143 -15.10 4.03 0.90
N PRO A 144 -14.55 4.72 -0.11
CA PRO A 144 -15.13 4.97 -1.44
C PRO A 144 -14.88 3.85 -2.46
N ARG A 145 -13.79 3.10 -2.34
CA ARG A 145 -13.38 2.09 -3.34
C ARG A 145 -14.30 0.86 -3.35
N GLY A 146 -14.81 0.45 -2.19
CA GLY A 146 -15.60 -0.78 -2.06
C GLY A 146 -14.75 -2.06 -2.15
N GLU A 147 -13.42 -1.93 -2.12
CA GLU A 147 -12.49 -3.05 -2.20
C GLU A 147 -12.01 -3.50 -0.82
N ARG A 148 -11.90 -4.80 -0.63
CA ARG A 148 -11.24 -5.42 0.51
C ARG A 148 -10.07 -6.26 0.03
N TRP A 149 -8.87 -5.80 0.32
CA TRP A 149 -7.63 -6.50 0.11
C TRP A 149 -7.36 -7.37 1.33
N CYS A 150 -7.78 -8.63 1.26
CA CYS A 150 -7.67 -9.61 2.34
C CYS A 150 -6.32 -10.32 2.20
N ASN A 151 -5.44 -10.23 3.18
CA ASN A 151 -4.06 -10.73 3.10
C ASN A 151 -3.83 -11.86 4.10
N ASN A 152 -3.03 -12.85 3.74
CA ASN A 152 -2.44 -13.74 4.73
C ASN A 152 -1.43 -12.96 5.59
N GLY A 153 -1.55 -13.00 6.90
CA GLY A 153 -0.60 -12.38 7.81
C GLY A 153 0.80 -12.99 7.73
N LEU A 154 0.92 -14.31 7.51
CA LEU A 154 2.19 -14.99 7.25
C LEU A 154 2.93 -14.45 6.00
N ALA A 155 2.22 -13.84 5.05
CA ALA A 155 2.81 -13.22 3.86
C ALA A 155 3.30 -11.78 4.12
N LEU A 156 3.04 -11.21 5.30
CA LEU A 156 3.37 -9.85 5.68
C LEU A 156 4.37 -9.77 6.83
N ARG A 157 5.08 -8.66 6.89
CA ARG A 157 5.81 -8.19 8.07
C ARG A 157 5.39 -6.75 8.34
N PHE A 158 5.29 -6.37 9.60
CA PHE A 158 4.95 -4.99 9.96
C PHE A 158 6.19 -4.26 10.47
N ILE A 159 6.45 -3.08 9.91
CA ILE A 159 7.51 -2.16 10.33
C ILE A 159 6.84 -0.91 10.90
N PRO A 160 6.93 -0.68 12.22
CA PRO A 160 6.39 0.52 12.87
C PRO A 160 6.93 1.81 12.26
N GLN A 161 6.12 2.86 12.25
CA GLN A 161 6.57 4.18 11.86
C GLN A 161 7.73 4.64 12.74
N GLY A 162 8.79 5.14 12.11
CA GLY A 162 10.03 5.54 12.77
C GLY A 162 11.11 4.45 12.77
N GLU A 163 10.78 3.20 12.44
CA GLU A 163 11.77 2.17 12.13
C GLU A 163 12.17 2.22 10.65
N THR A 164 13.42 1.86 10.36
CA THR A 164 13.94 1.85 9.00
C THR A 164 13.44 0.62 8.27
N LEU A 165 12.88 0.80 7.07
CA LEU A 165 12.52 -0.34 6.21
C LEU A 165 13.77 -1.15 5.86
N PRO A 166 13.72 -2.49 5.95
CA PRO A 166 14.85 -3.31 5.54
C PRO A 166 15.09 -3.19 4.03
N GLU A 167 16.34 -3.36 3.61
CA GLU A 167 16.70 -3.39 2.19
C GLU A 167 15.94 -4.51 1.45
N LEU A 168 15.52 -4.25 0.20
CA LEU A 168 14.80 -5.24 -0.60
C LEU A 168 15.63 -6.52 -0.77
N ARG A 169 15.10 -7.66 -0.34
CA ARG A 169 15.77 -8.95 -0.46
C ARG A 169 15.62 -9.49 -1.89
N SER A 170 16.73 -9.86 -2.52
CA SER A 170 16.78 -10.51 -3.84
C SER A 170 16.59 -12.02 -3.77
#